data_AF-A0A495J8U2-F1
#
_entry.id   AF-A0A495J8U2-F1
#
_cell.length_a   1.000
_cell.length_b   1.000
_cell.length_c   1.000
_cell.angle_alpha   90.00
_cell.angle_beta   90.00
_cell.angle_gamma   90.00
#
_symmetry.space_group_name_H-M   'P 1'
#
loop_
_entity.id
_entity.type
_entity.pdbx_description
1 polymer ?
#
loop_
_entity_poly.entity_id
_entity_poly.type
_entity_poly.pdbx_seq_one_letter_code
_entity_poly.pdbx_strand_id
1 'polypeptide(L)'
;MKTYNEHDSVIYTDAAGNMIDTFVVYETDPQSGLTHINHMDLLVPLKALKLHPKSLESNHLPVRDAFSFEILKKLKAKYTDNDTEIKTKIMNRPAMTIYSQAS
;
A
#
# COMPACT_ATOMS: atom_id res chain seq x y z
N MET A 1 -25.05 -1.32 1.88
CA MET A 1 -24.60 -1.91 0.59
C MET A 1 -23.29 -2.64 0.85
N LYS A 2 -22.99 -3.74 0.15
CA LYS A 2 -21.64 -4.33 0.23
C LYS A 2 -20.67 -3.35 -0.40
N THR A 3 -19.71 -2.88 0.37
CA THR A 3 -18.60 -2.03 -0.07
C THR A 3 -17.32 -2.82 0.12
N TYR A 4 -16.40 -2.70 -0.83
CA TYR A 4 -15.05 -3.22 -0.69
C TYR A 4 -14.18 -2.17 -0.04
N ASN A 5 -13.27 -2.59 0.84
CA ASN A 5 -12.27 -1.70 1.38
C ASN A 5 -11.16 -1.51 0.35
N GLU A 6 -10.46 -0.38 0.47
CA GLU A 6 -9.18 -0.20 -0.22
C GLU A 6 -8.25 -1.39 0.12
N HIS A 7 -7.57 -1.90 -0.91
CA HIS A 7 -6.70 -3.08 -0.89
C HIS A 7 -7.37 -4.45 -0.75
N ASP A 8 -8.71 -4.53 -0.75
CA ASP A 8 -9.37 -5.83 -0.82
C ASP A 8 -9.02 -6.55 -2.13
N SER A 9 -8.76 -7.85 -2.03
CA SER A 9 -8.59 -8.70 -3.19
C SER A 9 -9.96 -9.17 -3.67
N VAL A 10 -10.28 -8.91 -4.93
CA VAL A 10 -11.56 -9.22 -5.57
C VAL A 10 -11.38 -10.05 -6.82
N ILE A 11 -12.40 -10.82 -7.16
CA ILE A 11 -12.56 -11.54 -8.42
C ILE A 11 -13.48 -10.70 -9.29
N TYR A 12 -13.03 -10.39 -10.51
CA TYR A 12 -13.80 -9.64 -11.49
C TYR A 12 -14.42 -10.59 -12.53
N THR A 13 -15.68 -10.37 -12.86
CA THR A 13 -16.35 -11.07 -13.97
C THR A 13 -16.50 -10.12 -15.13
N ASP A 14 -15.91 -10.45 -16.27
CA ASP A 14 -15.99 -9.62 -17.47
C ASP A 14 -17.37 -9.68 -18.15
N ALA A 15 -17.58 -8.86 -19.18
CA ALA A 15 -18.83 -8.83 -19.94
C ALA A 15 -19.11 -10.12 -20.73
N ALA A 16 -18.10 -10.96 -20.97
CA ALA A 16 -18.24 -12.26 -21.60
C ALA A 16 -18.52 -13.38 -20.58
N GLY A 17 -18.56 -13.07 -19.29
CA GLY A 17 -18.78 -14.01 -18.20
C GLY A 17 -17.52 -14.75 -17.74
N ASN A 18 -16.34 -14.36 -18.23
CA ASN A 18 -15.09 -14.93 -17.75
C ASN A 18 -14.77 -14.36 -16.37
N MET A 19 -14.51 -15.27 -15.43
CA MET A 19 -14.02 -14.90 -14.12
C MET A 19 -12.51 -14.74 -14.19
N ILE A 20 -12.04 -13.52 -14.00
CA ILE A 20 -10.63 -13.19 -13.95
C ILE A 20 -10.25 -13.03 -12.48
N ASP A 21 -9.32 -13.87 -12.05
CA ASP A 21 -8.97 -14.02 -10.65
C ASP A 21 -7.95 -12.96 -10.22
N THR A 22 -8.16 -12.43 -9.01
CA THR A 22 -7.25 -11.55 -8.25
C THR A 22 -7.00 -10.15 -8.84
N PHE A 23 -7.83 -9.20 -8.43
CA PHE A 23 -7.56 -7.77 -8.55
C PHE A 23 -7.60 -7.08 -7.20
N VAL A 24 -6.91 -5.95 -7.09
CA VAL A 24 -6.89 -5.12 -5.89
C VAL A 24 -7.81 -3.94 -6.09
N VAL A 25 -8.64 -3.66 -5.10
CA VAL A 25 -9.49 -2.45 -5.04
C VAL A 25 -8.63 -1.25 -4.64
N TYR A 26 -8.72 -0.17 -5.41
CA TYR A 26 -8.13 1.12 -5.04
C TYR A 26 -9.14 1.95 -4.26
N GLU A 27 -10.23 2.33 -4.92
CA GLU A 27 -11.31 3.07 -4.27
C GLU A 27 -12.67 2.61 -4.78
N THR A 28 -13.70 2.91 -4.01
CA THR A 28 -15.09 2.83 -4.48
C THR A 28 -15.68 4.22 -4.38
N ASP A 29 -16.08 4.79 -5.51
CA ASP A 29 -16.74 6.09 -5.53
C ASP A 29 -18.17 5.94 -4.94
N PRO A 30 -18.47 6.60 -3.81
CA PRO A 30 -19.77 6.49 -3.16
C PRO A 30 -20.91 7.15 -3.97
N GLN A 31 -20.61 8.03 -4.93
CA GLN A 31 -21.63 8.66 -5.77
C GLN A 31 -22.02 7.77 -6.96
N SER A 32 -21.04 7.25 -7.70
CA SER A 32 -21.32 6.38 -8.86
C SER A 32 -21.53 4.91 -8.50
N GLY A 33 -21.03 4.46 -7.33
CA GLY A 33 -21.05 3.05 -6.92
C GLY A 33 -20.11 2.17 -7.75
N LEU A 34 -19.16 2.78 -8.47
CA LEU A 34 -18.12 2.11 -9.23
C LEU A 34 -16.89 1.90 -8.35
N THR A 35 -16.31 0.70 -8.46
CA THR A 35 -15.07 0.32 -7.78
C THR A 35 -13.95 0.33 -8.80
N HIS A 36 -12.88 1.06 -8.49
CA HIS A 36 -11.65 1.07 -9.27
C HIS A 36 -10.80 -0.13 -8.88
N ILE A 37 -10.46 -0.95 -9.87
CA ILE A 37 -9.60 -2.12 -9.71
C ILE A 37 -8.31 -1.96 -10.50
N ASN A 38 -7.23 -2.62 -10.03
CA ASN A 38 -5.91 -2.61 -10.68
C ASN A 38 -5.83 -3.38 -12.02
N HIS A 39 -6.96 -3.64 -12.67
CA HIS A 39 -6.98 -4.20 -14.02
C HIS A 39 -7.08 -3.07 -15.04
N MET A 40 -5.99 -2.69 -15.69
CA MET A 40 -6.02 -1.68 -16.77
C MET A 40 -6.78 -0.38 -16.41
N ASP A 41 -6.73 0.05 -15.15
CA ASP A 41 -7.52 1.18 -14.61
C ASP A 41 -9.04 1.09 -14.84
N LEU A 42 -9.59 -0.12 -14.76
CA LEU A 42 -11.02 -0.35 -14.92
C LEU A 42 -11.83 0.11 -13.71
N LEU A 43 -12.89 0.87 -14.01
CA LEU A 43 -13.99 1.19 -13.10
C LEU A 43 -15.12 0.19 -13.35
N VAL A 44 -15.43 -0.61 -12.34
CA VAL A 44 -16.40 -1.71 -12.48
C VAL A 44 -17.52 -1.61 -11.44
N PRO A 45 -18.76 -2.00 -11.78
CA PRO A 45 -19.84 -2.01 -10.82
C PRO A 45 -19.61 -3.09 -9.76
N LEU A 46 -19.99 -2.79 -8.51
CA LEU A 46 -19.92 -3.73 -7.38
C LEU A 46 -20.50 -5.13 -7.66
N LYS A 47 -21.50 -5.23 -8.54
CA LYS A 47 -22.14 -6.50 -8.92
C LYS A 47 -21.24 -7.43 -9.73
N ALA A 48 -20.27 -6.87 -10.45
CA ALA A 48 -19.29 -7.61 -11.24
C ALA A 48 -18.10 -8.09 -10.39
N LEU A 49 -18.05 -7.68 -9.13
CA LEU A 49 -17.00 -8.03 -8.18
C LEU A 49 -17.49 -9.05 -7.16
N LYS A 50 -16.58 -9.92 -6.75
CA LYS A 50 -16.74 -10.80 -5.59
C LYS A 50 -15.50 -10.73 -4.74
N LEU A 51 -15.65 -10.72 -3.41
CA LEU A 51 -14.49 -10.78 -2.53
C LEU A 51 -13.76 -12.09 -2.76
N HIS A 52 -12.45 -12.03 -2.93
CA HIS A 52 -11.63 -13.22 -3.08
C HIS A 52 -11.64 -13.99 -1.73
N PRO A 53 -11.79 -15.33 -1.71
CA PRO A 53 -11.92 -16.10 -0.47
C PRO A 53 -10.70 -15.99 0.46
N LYS A 54 -9.52 -15.65 -0.08
CA LYS A 54 -8.30 -15.38 0.72
C LYS A 54 -8.19 -13.95 1.25
N SER A 55 -9.12 -13.06 0.90
CA SER A 55 -9.17 -11.67 1.38
C SER A 55 -9.84 -11.54 2.75
N LEU A 56 -10.38 -12.64 3.32
CA LEU A 56 -11.10 -12.65 4.59
C LEU A 56 -10.23 -12.29 5.81
N GLU A 57 -8.90 -12.35 5.66
CA GLU A 57 -7.97 -11.91 6.70
C GLU A 57 -7.34 -10.58 6.26
N SER A 58 -8.00 -9.50 6.66
CA SER A 58 -7.52 -8.12 6.59
C SER A 58 -6.03 -8.05 6.96
N ASN A 59 -5.19 -7.63 6.01
CA ASN A 59 -3.73 -7.39 6.12
C ASN A 59 -2.74 -8.49 5.71
N HIS A 60 -3.10 -9.43 4.85
CA HIS A 60 -2.06 -10.19 4.14
C HIS A 60 -1.77 -9.57 2.79
N LEU A 61 -0.72 -8.74 2.73
CA LEU A 61 0.17 -8.77 1.57
C LEU A 61 0.33 -10.25 1.19
N PRO A 62 0.19 -10.66 -0.09
CA PRO A 62 0.44 -12.03 -0.46
C PRO A 62 1.94 -12.31 -0.26
N VAL A 63 2.36 -12.60 0.98
CA VAL A 63 3.74 -12.96 1.33
C VAL A 63 4.05 -14.41 0.95
N ARG A 64 3.40 -14.89 -0.12
CA ARG A 64 3.61 -16.22 -0.70
C ARG A 64 4.79 -16.25 -1.65
N ASP A 65 5.38 -15.11 -2.00
CA ASP A 65 6.60 -15.06 -2.82
C ASP A 65 7.81 -14.69 -1.94
N ALA A 66 8.80 -15.58 -1.90
CA ALA A 66 10.08 -15.35 -1.22
C ALA A 66 10.75 -14.04 -1.68
N PHE A 67 10.45 -13.59 -2.90
CA PHE A 67 10.90 -12.32 -3.45
C PHE A 67 10.36 -11.10 -2.68
N SER A 68 9.09 -11.15 -2.23
CA SER A 68 8.46 -10.05 -1.49
C SER A 68 9.12 -9.84 -0.12
N PHE A 69 9.55 -10.93 0.55
CA PHE A 69 10.30 -10.85 1.79
C PHE A 69 11.69 -10.21 1.60
N GLU A 70 12.40 -10.57 0.54
CA GLU A 70 13.71 -10.01 0.24
C GLU A 70 13.64 -8.50 -0.06
N ILE A 71 12.59 -8.05 -0.77
CA ILE A 71 12.36 -6.62 -1.00
C ILE A 71 12.07 -5.89 0.31
N LEU A 72 11.17 -6.42 1.15
CA LEU A 72 10.87 -5.83 2.46
C LEU A 72 12.11 -5.74 3.35
N LYS A 73 12.96 -6.78 3.35
CA LYS A 73 14.22 -6.81 4.09
C LYS A 73 15.20 -5.76 3.59
N LYS A 74 15.36 -5.61 2.27
CA LYS A 74 16.22 -4.59 1.65
C LYS A 74 15.73 -3.17 1.94
N LEU A 75 14.42 -2.93 1.87
CA LEU A 75 13.82 -1.65 2.20
C LEU A 75 14.04 -1.31 3.68
N LYS A 76 13.76 -2.25 4.58
CA LYS A 76 13.98 -2.07 6.02
C LYS A 76 15.44 -1.76 6.35
N ALA A 77 16.39 -2.49 5.74
CA ALA A 77 17.82 -2.22 5.90
C ALA A 77 18.17 -0.79 5.46
N LYS A 78 17.78 -0.40 4.24
CA LYS A 78 18.06 0.93 3.69
C LYS A 78 17.56 2.07 4.57
N TYR A 79 16.36 1.96 5.13
CA TYR A 79 15.80 3.03 5.98
C TYR A 79 16.34 3.00 7.41
N THR A 80 16.74 1.84 7.93
CA THR A 80 17.41 1.73 9.24
C THR A 80 18.80 2.39 9.20
N ASP A 81 19.54 2.19 8.10
CA ASP A 81 20.86 2.79 7.92
C ASP A 81 20.77 4.32 7.80
N ASN A 82 19.77 4.82 7.06
CA ASN A 82 19.51 6.27 6.95
C ASN A 82 19.13 6.90 8.30
N ASP A 83 18.32 6.24 9.13
CA ASP A 83 17.94 6.77 10.46
C ASP A 83 19.16 6.83 11.40
N THR A 84 20.05 5.84 11.31
CA THR A 84 21.29 5.80 12.12
C THR A 84 22.28 6.89 11.69
N GLU A 85 22.41 7.14 10.39
CA GLU A 85 23.29 8.18 9.83
C GLU A 85 22.77 9.60 10.15
N ILE A 86 21.45 9.81 10.12
CA ILE A 86 20.84 11.09 10.51
C ILE A 86 21.05 11.33 12.00
N LYS A 87 20.81 10.33 12.85
CA LYS A 87 21.03 10.44 14.30
C LYS A 87 22.48 10.76 14.66
N THR A 88 23.46 10.13 13.99
CA THR A 88 24.88 10.44 14.22
C THR A 88 25.28 11.83 13.72
N LYS A 89 24.74 12.29 12.58
CA LYS A 89 24.96 13.66 12.09
C LYS A 89 24.37 14.74 13.00
N ILE A 90 23.22 14.48 13.63
CA ILE A 90 22.60 15.41 14.58
C ILE A 90 23.39 15.45 15.90
N MET A 91 23.87 14.30 16.38
CA MET A 91 24.59 14.21 17.67
C MET A 91 26.02 14.77 17.61
N ASN A 92 26.65 14.81 16.42
CA ASN A 92 28.01 15.34 16.22
C ASN A 92 28.08 16.81 15.78
N ARG A 93 26.95 17.55 15.76
CA ARG A 93 27.02 19.01 15.54
C ARG A 93 27.52 19.68 16.83
N PRO A 94 28.68 20.36 16.82
CA PRO A 94 29.06 21.19 17.96
C PRO A 94 27.97 22.25 18.15
N ALA A 95 27.51 22.41 19.39
CA ALA A 95 26.58 23.46 19.76
C ALA A 95 27.14 24.79 19.27
N MET A 96 26.42 25.44 18.34
CA MET A 96 26.77 26.77 17.88
C MET A 96 26.62 27.69 19.09
N THR A 97 27.73 28.13 19.67
CA THR A 97 27.77 29.10 20.76
C THR A 97 27.25 30.43 20.23
N ILE A 98 25.93 30.62 20.28
CA ILE A 98 25.32 31.93 20.10
C ILE A 98 25.45 32.63 21.46
N TYR A 99 26.08 33.81 21.46
CA TYR A 99 26.11 34.89 22.46
C TYR A 99 27.53 35.36 22.79
N SER A 100 27.93 36.46 22.14
CA SER A 100 28.78 37.50 22.72
C SER A 100 28.84 38.69 21.75
N GLN A 101 27.74 39.43 21.65
CA GLN A 101 27.75 40.84 21.23
C GLN A 101 27.27 41.63 22.44
N ALA A 102 28.23 42.04 23.28
CA ALA A 102 28.05 43.13 24.24
C ALA A 102 29.44 43.62 24.65
N SER A 103 29.93 44.66 23.97
CA SER A 103 30.57 45.86 24.54
C SER A 103 30.99 46.76 23.39
#